data_AF-A0A4S4KLE4-F1
#
_entry.id   AF-A0A4S4KLE4-F1
#
_cell.length_a   1.000
_cell.length_b   1.000
_cell.length_c   1.000
_cell.angle_alpha   90.00
_cell.angle_beta   90.00
_cell.angle_gamma   90.00
#
_symmetry.space_group_name_H-M   'P 1'
#
loop_
_entity.id
_entity.type
_entity.pdbx_description
1 polymer ?
#
loop_
_entity_poly.entity_id
_entity_poly.type
_entity_poly.pdbx_seq_one_letter_code
_entity_poly.pdbx_strand_id
1 'polypeptide(L)'
;MKQFAQPSAAEVAKLETFINVTLWGSIQNSDGSVKKSVYFYEPDLVPNYSYPTSIDWSNWWSWNQAASYATDRAYDYVHVTAAYWSLYRVARNYPSLVKIHTWQWYLNQAVFTVVRMTNGDVGYADDGLMDETVIRFLLDDLKREGLTANATLVESRMQARAANWATERYPYVNFVLPVVFAHTSFRSFGSEMAWDSTGQEGVYAWSKYFNDTVTAENVINSVIAYQPTVPHWGYNGNARRYWDNIYGGKLQRIERQIHHYGSGLNALPLMSQYQSSPDDYYLLRVAFGGISGPTTNIDQGGFASASFHSFADTLMWDAYSGDYGPNFVGHSLGMGTFIINHPDFGWQALGGNVLSTSPVVRVQPRDTLRRRVFISPLGTLLSLDAGAFSMITFDPTTKSVSLTIVPAAEGAPSAASAPHGRLVVSQTALIPNVRLLKPSKPLTQDAGAWVIPFSSGSATVTLT
;
A
#
# COMPACT_ATOMS: atom_id res chain seq x y z
N MET A 1 -6.33 -2.34 -5.08
CA MET A 1 -5.28 -1.31 -5.25
C MET A 1 -5.05 -0.84 -6.68
N LYS A 2 -4.80 -1.68 -7.70
CA LYS A 2 -4.54 -1.23 -9.10
C LYS A 2 -5.48 -0.10 -9.58
N GLN A 3 -6.79 -0.26 -9.39
CA GLN A 3 -7.77 0.74 -9.84
C GLN A 3 -7.67 2.09 -9.13
N PHE A 4 -7.20 2.15 -7.88
CA PHE A 4 -6.94 3.41 -7.19
C PHE A 4 -5.84 4.23 -7.89
N ALA A 5 -4.80 3.58 -8.42
CA ALA A 5 -3.70 4.25 -9.09
C ALA A 5 -4.00 4.57 -10.57
N GLN A 6 -4.49 3.59 -11.33
CA GLN A 6 -4.82 3.73 -12.76
C GLN A 6 -6.09 2.92 -13.07
N PRO A 7 -7.28 3.51 -12.92
CA PRO A 7 -8.54 2.79 -13.10
C PRO A 7 -8.81 2.46 -14.57
N SER A 8 -9.22 1.24 -14.86
CA SER A 8 -9.69 0.81 -16.18
C SER A 8 -11.18 0.44 -16.13
N ALA A 9 -11.99 0.95 -17.05
CA ALA A 9 -13.45 0.74 -17.04
C ALA A 9 -13.85 -0.76 -16.99
N ALA A 10 -13.15 -1.61 -17.74
CA ALA A 10 -13.41 -3.04 -17.80
C ALA A 10 -12.93 -3.80 -16.54
N GLU A 11 -11.95 -3.28 -15.82
CA GLU A 11 -11.43 -3.88 -14.58
C GLU A 11 -12.22 -3.38 -13.36
N VAL A 12 -12.65 -2.13 -13.35
CA VAL A 12 -13.58 -1.56 -12.36
C VAL A 12 -14.90 -2.31 -12.37
N ALA A 13 -15.53 -2.52 -13.54
CA ALA A 13 -16.79 -3.26 -13.63
C ALA A 13 -16.67 -4.73 -13.12
N LYS A 14 -15.50 -5.37 -13.31
CA LYS A 14 -15.21 -6.70 -12.74
C LYS A 14 -15.12 -6.64 -11.21
N LEU A 15 -14.44 -5.63 -10.64
CA LEU A 15 -14.35 -5.46 -9.19
C LEU A 15 -15.68 -5.06 -8.55
N GLU A 16 -16.50 -4.22 -9.21
CA GLU A 16 -17.87 -3.94 -8.75
C GLU A 16 -18.69 -5.23 -8.67
N THR A 17 -18.63 -6.06 -9.72
CA THR A 17 -19.33 -7.35 -9.77
C THR A 17 -18.82 -8.30 -8.68
N PHE A 18 -17.51 -8.45 -8.51
CA PHE A 18 -16.92 -9.25 -7.44
C PHE A 18 -17.36 -8.77 -6.05
N ILE A 19 -17.32 -7.45 -5.80
CA ILE A 19 -17.74 -6.90 -4.50
C ILE A 19 -19.22 -7.13 -4.25
N ASN A 20 -20.08 -6.97 -5.26
CA ASN A 20 -21.53 -7.09 -5.10
C ASN A 20 -22.05 -8.54 -5.07
N VAL A 21 -21.32 -9.51 -5.62
CA VAL A 21 -21.78 -10.90 -5.78
C VAL A 21 -20.97 -11.91 -4.95
N THR A 22 -19.74 -11.59 -4.58
CA THR A 22 -18.81 -12.53 -3.93
C THR A 22 -18.22 -11.99 -2.63
N LEU A 23 -17.88 -10.69 -2.56
CA LEU A 23 -17.40 -10.11 -1.31
C LEU A 23 -18.58 -9.89 -0.34
N TRP A 24 -19.44 -8.92 -0.62
CA TRP A 24 -20.55 -8.56 0.24
C TRP A 24 -21.64 -9.65 0.22
N GLY A 25 -22.02 -10.14 1.40
CA GLY A 25 -23.02 -11.20 1.58
C GLY A 25 -22.47 -12.63 1.46
N SER A 26 -21.18 -12.83 1.13
CA SER A 26 -20.59 -14.18 1.06
C SER A 26 -19.22 -14.26 1.76
N ILE A 27 -18.17 -13.58 1.29
CA ILE A 27 -16.89 -13.49 2.04
C ILE A 27 -17.08 -12.65 3.30
N GLN A 28 -17.73 -11.49 3.17
CA GLN A 28 -18.15 -10.65 4.29
C GLN A 28 -19.65 -10.86 4.57
N ASN A 29 -19.97 -11.24 5.81
CA ASN A 29 -21.34 -11.38 6.29
C ASN A 29 -21.99 -10.00 6.51
N SER A 30 -23.31 -9.96 6.67
CA SER A 30 -24.07 -8.70 6.86
C SER A 30 -23.81 -7.98 8.19
N ASP A 31 -23.21 -8.65 9.19
CA ASP A 31 -22.70 -8.03 10.42
C ASP A 31 -21.31 -7.38 10.22
N GLY A 32 -20.74 -7.49 9.01
CA GLY A 32 -19.41 -7.01 8.66
C GLY A 32 -18.30 -8.02 8.90
N SER A 33 -18.56 -9.18 9.51
CA SER A 33 -17.53 -10.19 9.78
C SER A 33 -17.01 -10.81 8.49
N VAL A 34 -15.69 -10.98 8.39
CA VAL A 34 -15.00 -11.45 7.18
C VAL A 34 -14.50 -12.87 7.40
N LYS A 35 -14.85 -13.79 6.49
CA LYS A 35 -14.40 -15.19 6.50
C LYS A 35 -13.01 -15.32 5.90
N LYS A 36 -12.20 -16.23 6.45
CA LYS A 36 -10.90 -16.65 5.87
C LYS A 36 -11.03 -17.11 4.42
N SER A 37 -12.09 -17.85 4.09
CA SER A 37 -12.37 -18.33 2.74
C SER A 37 -13.85 -18.69 2.54
N VAL A 38 -14.33 -18.63 1.30
CA VAL A 38 -15.62 -19.22 0.88
C VAL A 38 -15.45 -20.55 0.13
N TYR A 39 -14.21 -20.99 -0.06
CA TYR A 39 -13.83 -22.30 -0.60
C TYR A 39 -13.25 -23.19 0.51
N PHE A 40 -13.60 -24.47 0.49
CA PHE A 40 -13.23 -25.45 1.51
C PHE A 40 -13.13 -26.85 0.89
N TYR A 41 -12.41 -27.76 1.55
CA TYR A 41 -12.34 -29.18 1.20
C TYR A 41 -13.12 -30.01 2.24
N GLU A 42 -14.33 -30.46 1.87
CA GLU A 42 -15.17 -31.30 2.72
C GLU A 42 -16.10 -32.18 1.85
N PRO A 43 -15.59 -33.27 1.26
CA PRO A 43 -16.32 -34.06 0.25
C PRO A 43 -17.70 -34.55 0.69
N ASP A 44 -17.85 -34.97 1.95
CA ASP A 44 -19.11 -35.49 2.49
C ASP A 44 -20.21 -34.41 2.57
N LEU A 45 -19.82 -33.13 2.65
CA LEU A 45 -20.75 -31.98 2.68
C LEU A 45 -21.18 -31.55 1.27
N VAL A 46 -20.37 -31.82 0.25
CA VAL A 46 -20.62 -31.46 -1.16
C VAL A 46 -20.37 -32.65 -2.11
N PRO A 47 -21.07 -33.79 -1.96
CA PRO A 47 -20.76 -35.05 -2.65
C PRO A 47 -20.90 -35.00 -4.18
N ASN A 48 -21.52 -33.94 -4.74
CA ASN A 48 -21.63 -33.71 -6.17
C ASN A 48 -20.54 -32.75 -6.73
N TYR A 49 -19.64 -32.23 -5.89
CA TYR A 49 -18.55 -31.35 -6.30
C TYR A 49 -17.25 -32.13 -6.53
N SER A 50 -16.73 -32.07 -7.76
CA SER A 50 -15.48 -32.76 -8.12
C SER A 50 -14.25 -31.92 -7.75
N TYR A 51 -13.70 -32.16 -6.56
CA TYR A 51 -12.41 -31.60 -6.17
C TYR A 51 -11.27 -32.03 -7.12
N PRO A 52 -10.36 -31.12 -7.53
CA PRO A 52 -9.20 -31.46 -8.34
C PRO A 52 -8.32 -32.56 -7.72
N THR A 53 -8.21 -33.70 -8.40
CA THR A 53 -7.38 -34.85 -7.96
C THR A 53 -5.87 -34.63 -8.14
N SER A 54 -5.47 -33.51 -8.75
CA SER A 54 -4.08 -33.08 -8.91
C SER A 54 -3.56 -32.22 -7.75
N ILE A 55 -4.33 -32.08 -6.67
CA ILE A 55 -3.99 -31.32 -5.47
C ILE A 55 -3.95 -32.30 -4.28
N ASP A 56 -2.93 -32.18 -3.43
CA ASP A 56 -2.87 -32.90 -2.16
C ASP A 56 -3.74 -32.20 -1.11
N TRP A 57 -4.89 -32.79 -0.84
CA TRP A 57 -5.86 -32.31 0.16
C TRP A 57 -5.61 -32.86 1.58
N SER A 58 -4.51 -33.59 1.82
CA SER A 58 -4.16 -34.12 3.15
C SER A 58 -3.42 -33.12 4.05
N ASN A 59 -3.10 -31.95 3.51
CA ASN A 59 -2.25 -30.94 4.15
C ASN A 59 -3.05 -29.92 4.98
N TRP A 60 -2.42 -29.25 5.95
CA TRP A 60 -3.08 -28.42 6.98
C TRP A 60 -3.80 -27.17 6.45
N TRP A 61 -3.45 -26.70 5.25
CA TRP A 61 -4.15 -25.63 4.53
C TRP A 61 -5.42 -26.09 3.79
N SER A 62 -5.74 -27.38 3.81
CA SER A 62 -6.95 -27.96 3.19
C SER A 62 -8.15 -27.85 4.15
N TRP A 63 -8.54 -26.62 4.46
CA TRP A 63 -9.57 -26.31 5.45
C TRP A 63 -10.96 -26.86 5.08
N ASN A 64 -11.66 -27.43 6.06
CA ASN A 64 -13.07 -27.77 5.96
C ASN A 64 -13.96 -26.51 6.03
N GLN A 65 -15.29 -26.65 5.86
CA GLN A 65 -16.18 -25.48 5.81
C GLN A 65 -16.11 -24.66 7.10
N ALA A 66 -16.06 -25.31 8.27
CA ALA A 66 -15.99 -24.63 9.56
C ALA A 66 -14.71 -23.78 9.71
N ALA A 67 -13.55 -24.30 9.28
CA ALA A 67 -12.29 -23.57 9.33
C ALA A 67 -12.20 -22.44 8.28
N SER A 68 -12.69 -22.66 7.05
CA SER A 68 -12.76 -21.62 6.02
C SER A 68 -13.73 -20.50 6.38
N TYR A 69 -14.90 -20.82 6.94
CA TYR A 69 -15.93 -19.83 7.29
C TYR A 69 -15.68 -19.13 8.63
N ALA A 70 -14.60 -19.46 9.34
CA ALA A 70 -14.21 -18.77 10.57
C ALA A 70 -13.81 -17.31 10.26
N THR A 71 -14.19 -16.40 11.16
CA THR A 71 -14.10 -14.93 10.98
C THR A 71 -13.11 -14.26 11.93
N ASP A 72 -12.14 -15.05 12.41
CA ASP A 72 -11.26 -14.86 13.57
C ASP A 72 -9.86 -14.34 13.20
N ARG A 73 -9.63 -13.87 11.96
CA ARG A 73 -8.32 -13.44 11.45
C ARG A 73 -8.37 -12.01 10.94
N ALA A 74 -7.79 -11.07 11.69
CA ALA A 74 -7.85 -9.63 11.39
C ALA A 74 -7.23 -9.26 10.02
N TYR A 75 -6.20 -9.98 9.56
CA TYR A 75 -5.58 -9.76 8.24
C TYR A 75 -6.59 -9.70 7.09
N ASP A 76 -7.61 -10.58 7.10
CA ASP A 76 -8.59 -10.70 6.01
C ASP A 76 -9.48 -9.45 5.89
N TYR A 77 -9.75 -8.79 7.03
CA TYR A 77 -10.50 -7.54 7.11
C TYR A 77 -9.74 -6.38 6.47
N VAL A 78 -8.40 -6.38 6.48
CA VAL A 78 -7.60 -5.33 5.86
C VAL A 78 -7.69 -5.41 4.34
N HIS A 79 -7.59 -6.60 3.75
CA HIS A 79 -7.76 -6.80 2.31
C HIS A 79 -9.17 -6.40 1.82
N VAL A 80 -10.21 -6.71 2.61
CA VAL A 80 -11.59 -6.25 2.34
C VAL A 80 -11.68 -4.72 2.42
N THR A 81 -11.09 -4.11 3.44
CA THR A 81 -11.01 -2.64 3.58
C THR A 81 -10.30 -2.00 2.38
N ALA A 82 -9.22 -2.62 1.89
CA ALA A 82 -8.47 -2.19 0.70
C ALA A 82 -9.27 -2.30 -0.59
N ALA A 83 -10.12 -3.33 -0.73
CA ALA A 83 -11.03 -3.47 -1.86
C ALA A 83 -12.08 -2.33 -1.88
N TYR A 84 -12.72 -2.08 -0.74
CA TYR A 84 -13.70 -1.00 -0.60
C TYR A 84 -13.10 0.40 -0.77
N TRP A 85 -12.01 0.73 -0.05
CA TRP A 85 -11.34 2.03 -0.19
C TRP A 85 -10.85 2.24 -1.63
N SER A 86 -10.31 1.20 -2.28
CA SER A 86 -9.86 1.29 -3.68
C SER A 86 -11.00 1.60 -4.64
N LEU A 87 -12.25 1.16 -4.42
CA LEU A 87 -13.39 1.56 -5.28
C LEU A 87 -14.05 2.87 -4.85
N TYR A 88 -14.05 3.25 -3.56
CA TYR A 88 -14.41 4.60 -3.12
C TYR A 88 -13.57 5.64 -3.88
N ARG A 89 -12.24 5.46 -3.90
CA ARG A 89 -11.30 6.36 -4.59
C ARG A 89 -11.58 6.44 -6.09
N VAL A 90 -11.98 5.34 -6.74
CA VAL A 90 -12.39 5.34 -8.15
C VAL A 90 -13.70 6.09 -8.33
N ALA A 91 -14.76 5.73 -7.60
CA ALA A 91 -16.09 6.32 -7.69
C ALA A 91 -16.07 7.84 -7.43
N ARG A 92 -15.22 8.31 -6.51
CA ARG A 92 -15.07 9.72 -6.14
C ARG A 92 -14.34 10.57 -7.18
N ASN A 93 -13.46 9.98 -7.98
CA ASN A 93 -12.59 10.68 -8.94
C ASN A 93 -12.95 10.41 -10.42
N TYR A 94 -13.61 9.29 -10.70
CA TYR A 94 -13.97 8.79 -12.02
C TYR A 94 -15.42 8.27 -12.01
N PRO A 95 -16.43 9.12 -11.68
CA PRO A 95 -17.80 8.69 -11.39
C PRO A 95 -18.54 8.03 -12.57
N SER A 96 -18.02 8.12 -13.79
CA SER A 96 -18.57 7.42 -14.97
C SER A 96 -18.18 5.95 -15.07
N LEU A 97 -17.21 5.48 -14.26
CA LEU A 97 -16.71 4.10 -14.29
C LEU A 97 -17.46 3.15 -13.35
N VAL A 98 -18.04 3.68 -12.28
CA VAL A 98 -18.69 2.94 -11.18
C VAL A 98 -20.20 3.10 -11.31
N LYS A 99 -20.95 1.99 -11.18
CA LYS A 99 -22.36 1.91 -11.58
C LYS A 99 -23.27 1.17 -10.59
N ILE A 100 -22.72 0.34 -9.71
CA ILE A 100 -23.52 -0.48 -8.77
C ILE A 100 -23.74 0.27 -7.45
N HIS A 101 -22.66 0.82 -6.86
CA HIS A 101 -22.71 1.51 -5.56
C HIS A 101 -22.10 2.90 -5.60
N THR A 102 -22.54 3.78 -4.69
CA THR A 102 -22.01 5.15 -4.59
C THR A 102 -20.64 5.19 -3.89
N TRP A 103 -19.88 6.27 -4.08
CA TRP A 103 -18.60 6.44 -3.38
C TRP A 103 -18.77 6.45 -1.86
N GLN A 104 -19.89 6.98 -1.35
CA GLN A 104 -20.22 6.97 0.08
C GLN A 104 -20.48 5.55 0.59
N TRP A 105 -21.12 4.67 -0.20
CA TRP A 105 -21.33 3.27 0.18
C TRP A 105 -19.99 2.55 0.34
N TYR A 106 -19.10 2.67 -0.65
CA TYR A 106 -17.75 2.10 -0.58
C TYR A 106 -16.95 2.63 0.61
N LEU A 107 -17.01 3.94 0.89
CA LEU A 107 -16.29 4.55 2.01
C LEU A 107 -16.84 4.09 3.37
N ASN A 108 -18.16 3.98 3.50
CA ASN A 108 -18.81 3.47 4.72
C ASN A 108 -18.54 1.97 4.94
N GLN A 109 -18.48 1.16 3.89
CA GLN A 109 -18.13 -0.26 4.02
C GLN A 109 -16.67 -0.47 4.45
N ALA A 110 -15.74 0.37 3.99
CA ALA A 110 -14.36 0.38 4.50
C ALA A 110 -14.32 0.71 6.01
N VAL A 111 -15.06 1.73 6.46
CA VAL A 111 -15.19 2.06 7.89
C VAL A 111 -15.80 0.92 8.69
N PHE A 112 -16.91 0.35 8.22
CA PHE A 112 -17.62 -0.74 8.89
C PHE A 112 -16.74 -1.97 9.08
N THR A 113 -15.95 -2.33 8.06
CA THR A 113 -15.00 -3.44 8.12
C THR A 113 -13.92 -3.21 9.20
N VAL A 114 -13.32 -2.01 9.25
CA VAL A 114 -12.30 -1.66 10.27
C VAL A 114 -12.90 -1.65 11.69
N VAL A 115 -14.13 -1.16 11.86
CA VAL A 115 -14.83 -1.17 13.15
C VAL A 115 -15.17 -2.59 13.59
N ARG A 116 -15.59 -3.47 12.68
CA ARG A 116 -15.85 -4.88 12.98
C ARG A 116 -14.59 -5.67 13.33
N MET A 117 -13.48 -5.41 12.64
CA MET A 117 -12.16 -5.98 12.93
C MET A 117 -11.68 -5.61 14.34
N THR A 118 -11.94 -4.37 14.78
CA THR A 118 -11.48 -3.82 16.07
C THR A 118 -12.51 -3.91 17.18
N ASN A 119 -13.43 -4.88 17.10
CA ASN A 119 -14.53 -5.06 18.05
C ASN A 119 -14.17 -5.95 19.27
N GLY A 120 -12.96 -6.52 19.31
CA GLY A 120 -12.43 -7.28 20.46
C GLY A 120 -12.68 -8.80 20.42
N ASP A 121 -13.32 -9.30 19.37
CA ASP A 121 -13.65 -10.73 19.15
C ASP A 121 -12.92 -11.36 17.95
N VAL A 122 -12.06 -10.61 17.26
CA VAL A 122 -11.27 -11.08 16.10
C VAL A 122 -9.82 -11.30 16.51
N GLY A 123 -9.27 -12.48 16.21
CA GLY A 123 -7.86 -12.80 16.47
C GLY A 123 -6.89 -11.98 15.60
N TYR A 124 -5.69 -11.76 16.12
CA TYR A 124 -4.66 -10.89 15.55
C TYR A 124 -5.05 -9.40 15.42
N ALA A 125 -6.22 -8.97 15.95
CA ALA A 125 -6.68 -7.60 15.80
C ALA A 125 -5.81 -6.56 16.53
N ASP A 126 -5.06 -6.97 17.56
CA ASP A 126 -4.08 -6.12 18.27
C ASP A 126 -2.64 -6.31 17.77
N ASP A 127 -2.38 -7.20 16.81
CA ASP A 127 -1.09 -7.31 16.13
C ASP A 127 -0.99 -6.29 14.98
N GLY A 128 0.23 -6.05 14.48
CA GLY A 128 0.44 -5.26 13.26
C GLY A 128 0.07 -6.07 12.01
N LEU A 129 -0.68 -5.46 11.08
CA LEU A 129 -1.24 -6.18 9.93
C LEU A 129 -0.56 -5.82 8.60
N MET A 130 -0.57 -6.74 7.63
CA MET A 130 -0.27 -6.43 6.22
C MET A 130 -1.36 -5.56 5.60
N ASP A 131 -0.99 -4.77 4.59
CA ASP A 131 -1.83 -3.75 3.92
C ASP A 131 -2.39 -2.64 4.84
N GLU A 132 -2.04 -2.62 6.13
CA GLU A 132 -2.71 -1.79 7.13
C GLU A 132 -2.53 -0.29 6.92
N THR A 133 -1.50 0.12 6.16
CA THR A 133 -1.34 1.51 5.71
C THR A 133 -2.56 2.00 4.91
N VAL A 134 -3.37 1.11 4.33
CA VAL A 134 -4.70 1.45 3.77
C VAL A 134 -5.60 2.15 4.80
N ILE A 135 -5.57 1.75 6.07
CA ILE A 135 -6.44 2.32 7.12
C ILE A 135 -5.99 3.76 7.47
N ARG A 136 -4.68 4.05 7.38
CA ARG A 136 -4.14 5.43 7.45
C ARG A 136 -4.67 6.27 6.29
N PHE A 137 -4.56 5.79 5.05
CA PHE A 137 -5.11 6.49 3.87
C PHE A 137 -6.64 6.67 3.95
N LEU A 138 -7.38 5.67 4.44
CA LEU A 138 -8.82 5.76 4.72
C LEU A 138 -9.12 6.89 5.70
N LEU A 139 -8.39 7.00 6.81
CA LEU A 139 -8.60 8.07 7.78
C LEU A 139 -8.26 9.47 7.23
N ASP A 140 -7.25 9.58 6.34
CA ASP A 140 -6.97 10.83 5.62
C ASP A 140 -8.10 11.21 4.64
N ASP A 141 -8.71 10.23 3.96
CA ASP A 141 -9.91 10.46 3.13
C ASP A 141 -11.14 10.85 3.97
N LEU A 142 -11.41 10.17 5.09
CA LEU A 142 -12.54 10.50 5.98
C LEU A 142 -12.44 11.93 6.53
N LYS A 143 -11.23 12.37 6.93
CA LYS A 143 -11.00 13.75 7.38
C LYS A 143 -11.15 14.77 6.23
N ARG A 144 -10.76 14.42 5.01
CA ARG A 144 -10.90 15.29 3.82
C ARG A 144 -12.33 15.41 3.31
N GLU A 145 -13.12 14.34 3.33
CA GLU A 145 -14.56 14.36 2.99
C GLU A 145 -15.44 14.93 4.12
N GLY A 146 -14.85 15.38 5.23
CA GLY A 146 -15.56 16.01 6.36
C GLY A 146 -16.35 15.04 7.24
N LEU A 147 -16.11 13.74 7.14
CA LEU A 147 -16.84 12.69 7.86
C LEU A 147 -16.29 12.51 9.29
N THR A 148 -16.29 13.58 10.08
CA THR A 148 -15.64 13.68 11.40
C THR A 148 -16.00 12.53 12.35
N ALA A 149 -17.27 12.11 12.41
CA ALA A 149 -17.69 11.00 13.27
C ALA A 149 -17.02 9.66 12.88
N ASN A 150 -16.99 9.34 11.58
CA ASN A 150 -16.32 8.14 11.06
C ASN A 150 -14.79 8.25 11.26
N ALA A 151 -14.23 9.44 11.06
CA ALA A 151 -12.81 9.70 11.26
C ALA A 151 -12.41 9.46 12.73
N THR A 152 -13.09 10.08 13.69
CA THR A 152 -12.84 9.90 15.13
C THR A 152 -13.05 8.44 15.58
N LEU A 153 -14.01 7.73 14.98
CA LEU A 153 -14.23 6.31 15.27
C LEU A 153 -13.05 5.43 14.78
N VAL A 154 -12.61 5.57 13.53
CA VAL A 154 -11.42 4.84 13.04
C VAL A 154 -10.17 5.23 13.82
N GLU A 155 -9.97 6.53 14.08
CA GLU A 155 -8.83 7.06 14.82
C GLU A 155 -8.72 6.50 16.24
N SER A 156 -9.82 6.47 16.99
CA SER A 156 -9.83 5.91 18.37
C SER A 156 -9.61 4.39 18.40
N ARG A 157 -10.12 3.63 17.42
CA ARG A 157 -9.85 2.19 17.30
C ARG A 157 -8.38 1.91 17.01
N MET A 158 -7.74 2.72 16.16
CA MET A 158 -6.31 2.59 15.86
C MET A 158 -5.44 3.10 17.02
N GLN A 159 -5.89 4.11 17.76
CA GLN A 159 -5.21 4.62 18.96
C GLN A 159 -5.17 3.57 20.08
N ALA A 160 -6.21 2.77 20.25
CA ALA A 160 -6.23 1.68 21.23
C ALA A 160 -5.14 0.63 20.94
N ARG A 161 -5.01 0.20 19.67
CA ARG A 161 -3.95 -0.73 19.22
C ARG A 161 -2.56 -0.11 19.40
N ALA A 162 -2.39 1.16 19.03
CA ALA A 162 -1.13 1.88 19.23
C ALA A 162 -0.73 2.05 20.70
N ALA A 163 -1.70 2.20 21.61
CA ALA A 163 -1.44 2.22 23.05
C ALA A 163 -0.95 0.87 23.58
N ASN A 164 -1.42 -0.25 23.01
CA ASN A 164 -0.90 -1.58 23.33
C ASN A 164 0.56 -1.71 22.85
N TRP A 165 0.83 -1.39 21.58
CA TRP A 165 2.17 -1.46 20.98
C TRP A 165 3.22 -0.65 21.74
N ALA A 166 2.88 0.56 22.20
CA ALA A 166 3.78 1.41 22.98
C ALA A 166 4.23 0.82 24.34
N THR A 167 3.58 -0.26 24.82
CA THR A 167 3.98 -0.96 26.06
C THR A 167 4.91 -2.14 25.82
N GLU A 168 5.00 -2.66 24.60
CA GLU A 168 5.80 -3.83 24.29
C GLU A 168 7.26 -3.45 23.99
N ARG A 169 8.22 -4.17 24.58
CA ARG A 169 9.66 -3.93 24.32
C ARG A 169 10.03 -4.08 22.84
N TYR A 170 9.33 -4.98 22.16
CA TYR A 170 9.34 -5.16 20.72
C TYR A 170 7.88 -5.40 20.32
N PRO A 171 7.12 -4.40 19.85
CA PRO A 171 5.73 -4.58 19.38
C PRO A 171 5.64 -5.29 18.03
N TYR A 172 6.55 -6.24 17.86
CA TYR A 172 6.89 -6.94 16.64
C TYR A 172 7.31 -8.39 16.88
N VAL A 173 8.13 -8.68 17.94
CA VAL A 173 9.08 -9.83 18.46
C VAL A 173 8.56 -10.27 19.96
N ASN A 174 7.80 -11.37 20.15
CA ASN A 174 7.69 -12.30 21.31
C ASN A 174 8.79 -13.39 21.41
N PHE A 175 9.61 -13.36 22.46
CA PHE A 175 10.62 -14.41 22.72
C PHE A 175 10.30 -15.16 24.03
N VAL A 176 9.79 -16.39 23.94
CA VAL A 176 9.49 -17.26 25.10
C VAL A 176 10.03 -18.68 24.86
N LEU A 177 10.67 -19.25 25.89
CA LEU A 177 11.23 -20.61 25.87
C LEU A 177 10.13 -21.69 26.02
N PRO A 178 10.32 -22.90 25.48
CA PRO A 178 9.21 -23.81 25.17
C PRO A 178 8.71 -24.63 26.37
N VAL A 179 7.51 -24.34 26.87
CA VAL A 179 6.76 -25.21 27.79
C VAL A 179 5.25 -25.22 27.48
N VAL A 180 4.78 -26.35 26.94
CA VAL A 180 3.38 -26.84 26.90
C VAL A 180 2.36 -26.07 26.03
N PHE A 181 1.49 -26.84 25.36
CA PHE A 181 0.38 -26.38 24.55
C PHE A 181 -0.75 -25.78 25.41
N ALA A 182 -1.11 -24.52 25.18
CA ALA A 182 -2.37 -23.93 25.63
C ALA A 182 -2.89 -22.87 24.62
N HIS A 183 -4.21 -22.85 24.42
CA HIS A 183 -4.92 -21.81 23.68
C HIS A 183 -5.35 -20.68 24.64
N THR A 184 -4.41 -19.83 25.07
CA THR A 184 -4.70 -18.52 25.67
C THR A 184 -3.50 -17.57 25.62
N SER A 185 -3.76 -16.33 25.22
CA SER A 185 -3.08 -15.08 25.61
C SER A 185 -1.60 -14.81 25.21
N PHE A 186 -1.38 -13.59 24.67
CA PHE A 186 -0.12 -12.87 24.40
C PHE A 186 0.98 -13.58 23.57
N ARG A 187 1.19 -13.11 22.32
CA ARG A 187 2.19 -13.65 21.37
C ARG A 187 2.86 -12.59 20.48
N SER A 188 3.34 -11.49 21.04
CA SER A 188 4.01 -10.33 20.41
C SER A 188 5.06 -10.49 19.27
N PHE A 189 5.41 -11.68 18.71
CA PHE A 189 6.16 -11.86 17.44
C PHE A 189 5.09 -12.23 16.39
N GLY A 190 4.08 -11.36 16.33
CA GLY A 190 2.67 -11.69 16.05
C GLY A 190 2.27 -11.56 14.60
N SER A 191 2.79 -12.46 13.77
CA SER A 191 1.95 -13.01 12.70
C SER A 191 1.65 -14.48 13.03
N GLU A 192 1.31 -15.26 12.02
CA GLU A 192 1.23 -16.72 12.13
C GLU A 192 2.60 -17.37 12.42
N MET A 193 3.74 -16.65 12.25
CA MET A 193 5.10 -17.17 12.42
C MET A 193 6.04 -16.24 13.20
N ALA A 194 6.96 -16.84 13.96
CA ALA A 194 8.09 -16.12 14.53
C ALA A 194 9.08 -15.63 13.44
N TRP A 195 9.70 -14.48 13.70
CA TRP A 195 10.60 -13.72 12.82
C TRP A 195 9.95 -13.10 11.58
N ASP A 196 8.63 -12.87 11.61
CA ASP A 196 7.93 -12.30 10.46
C ASP A 196 8.10 -10.78 10.28
N SER A 197 7.92 -10.32 9.04
CA SER A 197 8.15 -8.95 8.53
C SER A 197 6.86 -8.37 7.92
N THR A 198 5.74 -8.58 8.59
CA THR A 198 4.38 -8.38 8.04
C THR A 198 3.64 -7.20 8.66
N GLY A 199 3.83 -6.93 9.96
CA GLY A 199 3.08 -5.91 10.69
C GLY A 199 3.75 -4.54 10.84
N GLN A 200 5.04 -4.46 10.52
CA GLN A 200 5.87 -3.27 10.72
C GLN A 200 5.34 -2.01 9.99
N GLU A 201 4.67 -2.16 8.84
CA GLU A 201 4.15 -1.00 8.10
C GLU A 201 2.98 -0.30 8.82
N GLY A 202 2.02 -1.07 9.33
CA GLY A 202 0.87 -0.54 10.08
C GLY A 202 1.30 0.16 11.35
N VAL A 203 2.12 -0.51 12.17
CA VAL A 203 2.56 0.06 13.45
C VAL A 203 3.43 1.29 13.25
N TYR A 204 4.36 1.32 12.29
CA TYR A 204 5.10 2.55 11.98
C TYR A 204 4.15 3.69 11.59
N ALA A 205 3.17 3.41 10.72
CA ALA A 205 2.21 4.42 10.27
C ALA A 205 1.40 5.00 11.45
N TRP A 206 1.01 4.18 12.43
CA TRP A 206 0.26 4.63 13.60
C TRP A 206 1.12 5.24 14.70
N SER A 207 2.26 4.65 15.07
CA SER A 207 3.19 5.22 16.05
C SER A 207 3.67 6.61 15.60
N LYS A 208 4.03 6.77 14.31
CA LYS A 208 4.31 8.09 13.74
C LYS A 208 3.11 9.04 13.82
N TYR A 209 1.92 8.55 13.50
CA TYR A 209 0.68 9.36 13.53
C TYR A 209 0.30 9.84 14.94
N PHE A 210 0.54 9.02 15.97
CA PHE A 210 0.29 9.35 17.38
C PHE A 210 1.51 9.95 18.11
N ASN A 211 2.60 10.26 17.40
CA ASN A 211 3.87 10.80 17.90
C ASN A 211 4.66 9.90 18.88
N ASP A 212 4.46 8.59 18.83
CA ASP A 212 5.36 7.61 19.44
C ASP A 212 6.61 7.43 18.55
N THR A 213 7.61 8.26 18.80
CA THR A 213 8.89 8.21 18.06
C THR A 213 9.70 6.97 18.39
N VAL A 214 9.60 6.44 19.62
CA VAL A 214 10.40 5.29 20.08
C VAL A 214 9.98 4.03 19.31
N THR A 215 8.68 3.77 19.21
CA THR A 215 8.18 2.61 18.45
C THR A 215 8.39 2.80 16.94
N ALA A 216 8.25 4.01 16.41
CA ALA A 216 8.52 4.30 15.00
C ALA A 216 10.01 4.11 14.62
N GLU A 217 10.94 4.59 15.44
CA GLU A 217 12.38 4.37 15.26
C GLU A 217 12.74 2.89 15.38
N ASN A 218 12.12 2.15 16.31
CA ASN A 218 12.29 0.71 16.42
C ASN A 218 11.85 -0.04 15.16
N VAL A 219 10.79 0.39 14.45
CA VAL A 219 10.46 -0.18 13.13
C VAL A 219 11.59 0.06 12.15
N ILE A 220 12.00 1.32 11.94
CA ILE A 220 12.99 1.68 10.92
C ILE A 220 14.29 0.89 11.14
N ASN A 221 14.76 0.83 12.39
CA ASN A 221 15.93 0.05 12.79
C ASN A 221 15.75 -1.47 12.54
N SER A 222 14.55 -2.02 12.76
CA SER A 222 14.27 -3.43 12.45
C SER A 222 14.28 -3.71 10.94
N VAL A 223 13.65 -2.83 10.13
CA VAL A 223 13.51 -3.02 8.68
C VAL A 223 14.86 -2.96 7.99
N ILE A 224 15.69 -1.95 8.26
CA ILE A 224 17.01 -1.82 7.63
C ILE A 224 17.97 -2.97 7.97
N ALA A 225 17.72 -3.71 9.07
CA ALA A 225 18.50 -4.89 9.43
C ALA A 225 18.19 -6.13 8.56
N TYR A 226 17.05 -6.16 7.85
CA TYR A 226 16.66 -7.28 6.97
C TYR A 226 16.32 -6.90 5.53
N GLN A 227 16.17 -5.61 5.22
CA GLN A 227 15.90 -5.06 3.89
C GLN A 227 17.10 -4.19 3.45
N PRO A 228 18.05 -4.72 2.66
CA PRO A 228 19.35 -4.09 2.45
C PRO A 228 19.40 -3.18 1.20
N THR A 229 20.36 -2.24 1.16
CA THR A 229 20.79 -1.61 -0.10
C THR A 229 21.86 -2.48 -0.75
N VAL A 230 21.63 -2.96 -1.98
CA VAL A 230 22.55 -3.81 -2.75
C VAL A 230 22.43 -3.43 -4.23
N PRO A 231 23.52 -3.21 -4.98
CA PRO A 231 23.45 -2.84 -6.40
C PRO A 231 23.07 -4.03 -7.32
N HIS A 232 21.95 -4.69 -7.03
CA HIS A 232 21.38 -5.80 -7.80
C HIS A 232 19.86 -5.76 -7.73
N TRP A 233 19.18 -5.90 -8.87
CA TRP A 233 17.72 -5.73 -8.99
C TRP A 233 16.91 -6.51 -7.94
N GLY A 234 17.24 -7.79 -7.74
CA GLY A 234 16.54 -8.67 -6.80
C GLY A 234 16.98 -8.57 -5.33
N TYR A 235 17.98 -7.75 -5.01
CA TYR A 235 18.46 -7.58 -3.63
C TYR A 235 18.28 -6.15 -3.09
N ASN A 236 18.24 -5.13 -3.96
CA ASN A 236 18.03 -3.75 -3.50
C ASN A 236 16.64 -3.57 -2.89
N GLY A 237 16.56 -3.28 -1.59
CA GLY A 237 15.29 -3.13 -0.89
C GLY A 237 14.44 -4.40 -0.85
N ASN A 238 15.01 -5.59 -1.09
CA ASN A 238 14.29 -6.85 -0.97
C ASN A 238 14.27 -7.29 0.51
N ALA A 239 13.09 -7.40 1.12
CA ALA A 239 12.95 -7.84 2.51
C ALA A 239 13.28 -9.34 2.65
N ARG A 240 14.05 -9.72 3.67
CA ARG A 240 14.50 -11.10 3.89
C ARG A 240 13.36 -12.03 4.35
N ARG A 241 12.62 -12.61 3.39
CA ARG A 241 11.59 -13.66 3.62
C ARG A 241 12.02 -15.02 3.07
N TYR A 242 11.47 -16.10 3.65
CA TYR A 242 11.97 -17.47 3.46
C TYR A 242 10.95 -18.60 3.29
N TRP A 243 9.71 -18.44 3.75
CA TRP A 243 8.83 -19.57 4.07
C TRP A 243 7.51 -19.58 3.30
N ASP A 244 7.09 -18.43 2.78
CA ASP A 244 5.78 -18.20 2.16
C ASP A 244 5.53 -19.13 0.95
N ASN A 245 6.58 -19.40 0.16
CA ASN A 245 6.55 -20.37 -0.95
C ASN A 245 6.14 -21.81 -0.53
N ILE A 246 6.18 -22.18 0.76
CA ILE A 246 5.72 -23.51 1.22
C ILE A 246 4.21 -23.71 0.95
N TYR A 247 3.41 -22.65 0.99
CA TYR A 247 1.95 -22.72 0.81
C TYR A 247 1.43 -21.80 -0.31
N GLY A 248 2.03 -20.62 -0.50
CA GLY A 248 1.64 -19.64 -1.53
C GLY A 248 2.29 -19.87 -2.90
N GLY A 249 3.41 -20.61 -2.93
CA GLY A 249 4.14 -20.94 -4.16
C GLY A 249 3.77 -22.29 -4.74
N LYS A 250 3.98 -22.46 -6.05
CA LYS A 250 3.90 -23.73 -6.75
C LYS A 250 5.16 -24.58 -6.51
N LEU A 251 6.33 -23.95 -6.33
CA LEU A 251 7.58 -24.64 -5.99
C LEU A 251 7.83 -24.58 -4.48
N GLN A 252 7.20 -25.49 -3.75
CA GLN A 252 7.20 -25.52 -2.29
C GLN A 252 8.57 -25.87 -1.70
N ARG A 253 9.28 -24.86 -1.17
CA ARG A 253 10.53 -25.02 -0.41
C ARG A 253 10.86 -23.79 0.45
N ILE A 254 11.76 -23.96 1.41
CA ILE A 254 12.39 -22.85 2.15
C ILE A 254 13.53 -22.29 1.31
N GLU A 255 13.41 -21.05 0.87
CA GLU A 255 14.40 -20.36 0.05
C GLU A 255 14.27 -18.84 0.23
N ARG A 256 15.31 -18.05 -0.07
CA ARG A 256 15.10 -16.59 -0.05
C ARG A 256 14.21 -16.21 -1.23
N GLN A 257 13.12 -15.54 -0.93
CA GLN A 257 12.24 -15.02 -1.95
C GLN A 257 12.75 -13.68 -2.47
N ILE A 258 12.71 -13.49 -3.78
CA ILE A 258 13.05 -12.21 -4.41
C ILE A 258 11.78 -11.38 -4.57
N HIS A 259 11.74 -10.23 -3.89
CA HIS A 259 10.65 -9.26 -3.91
C HIS A 259 9.27 -9.85 -3.60
N HIS A 260 9.19 -10.66 -2.54
CA HIS A 260 7.92 -11.05 -1.90
C HIS A 260 7.33 -9.89 -1.06
N TYR A 261 6.07 -9.99 -0.59
CA TYR A 261 5.26 -8.84 -0.12
C TYR A 261 5.91 -7.93 0.92
N GLY A 262 6.73 -8.50 1.83
CA GLY A 262 7.46 -7.71 2.80
C GLY A 262 8.37 -6.63 2.17
N SER A 263 8.77 -6.76 0.91
CA SER A 263 9.63 -5.79 0.23
C SER A 263 8.89 -4.49 -0.09
N GLY A 264 7.67 -4.62 -0.66
CA GLY A 264 6.80 -3.49 -0.96
C GLY A 264 6.25 -2.82 0.31
N LEU A 265 5.77 -3.63 1.27
CA LEU A 265 5.16 -3.12 2.51
C LEU A 265 6.20 -2.42 3.41
N ASN A 266 7.30 -3.07 3.76
CA ASN A 266 8.29 -2.49 4.69
C ASN A 266 9.07 -1.29 4.13
N ALA A 267 9.05 -1.10 2.81
CA ALA A 267 9.55 0.12 2.20
C ALA A 267 8.64 1.35 2.43
N LEU A 268 7.36 1.19 2.81
CA LEU A 268 6.49 2.31 3.17
C LEU A 268 7.00 3.06 4.43
N PRO A 269 7.33 2.40 5.57
CA PRO A 269 8.06 3.02 6.68
C PRO A 269 9.30 3.79 6.26
N LEU A 270 10.22 3.14 5.53
CA LEU A 270 11.49 3.76 5.13
C LEU A 270 11.27 5.01 4.25
N MET A 271 10.31 4.96 3.32
CA MET A 271 10.01 6.08 2.44
C MET A 271 9.34 7.23 3.21
N SER A 272 8.43 6.92 4.14
CA SER A 272 7.78 7.91 5.00
C SER A 272 8.80 8.56 5.95
N GLN A 273 9.79 7.80 6.44
CA GLN A 273 10.87 8.34 7.26
C GLN A 273 11.73 9.32 6.46
N TYR A 274 12.16 8.93 5.25
CA TYR A 274 12.87 9.83 4.33
C TYR A 274 12.04 11.07 3.97
N GLN A 275 10.73 10.93 3.76
CA GLN A 275 9.86 12.09 3.49
C GLN A 275 9.75 13.06 4.68
N SER A 276 10.12 12.66 5.91
CA SER A 276 10.19 13.52 7.10
C SER A 276 11.59 14.03 7.45
N SER A 277 12.65 13.31 7.07
CA SER A 277 14.04 13.80 7.07
C SER A 277 14.68 13.55 5.70
N PRO A 278 14.55 14.48 4.74
CA PRO A 278 14.81 14.22 3.32
C PRO A 278 16.30 14.35 2.91
N ASP A 279 17.18 14.12 3.88
CA ASP A 279 18.64 14.09 3.83
C ASP A 279 19.22 12.68 3.93
N ASP A 280 18.47 11.69 4.45
CA ASP A 280 18.94 10.29 4.51
C ASP A 280 18.83 9.57 3.15
N TYR A 281 19.90 9.69 2.36
CA TYR A 281 20.05 8.99 1.09
C TYR A 281 20.23 7.47 1.22
N TYR A 282 20.50 6.91 2.41
CA TYR A 282 20.48 5.46 2.62
C TYR A 282 19.02 4.96 2.64
N LEU A 283 18.17 5.55 3.48
CA LEU A 283 16.74 5.23 3.56
C LEU A 283 16.06 5.36 2.20
N LEU A 284 16.31 6.45 1.46
CA LEU A 284 15.76 6.64 0.10
C LEU A 284 16.13 5.48 -0.85
N ARG A 285 17.38 5.00 -0.83
CA ARG A 285 17.84 3.92 -1.74
C ARG A 285 17.23 2.56 -1.40
N VAL A 286 17.12 2.23 -0.11
CA VAL A 286 16.47 0.99 0.35
C VAL A 286 14.97 1.05 0.06
N ALA A 287 14.32 2.16 0.43
CA ALA A 287 12.90 2.38 0.26
C ALA A 287 12.48 2.35 -1.22
N PHE A 288 13.19 3.08 -2.09
CA PHE A 288 12.89 3.05 -3.52
C PHE A 288 13.15 1.68 -4.15
N GLY A 289 14.15 0.93 -3.65
CA GLY A 289 14.37 -0.47 -4.01
C GLY A 289 13.15 -1.35 -3.69
N GLY A 290 12.65 -1.30 -2.45
CA GLY A 290 11.52 -2.13 -2.02
C GLY A 290 10.18 -1.71 -2.61
N ILE A 291 9.95 -0.40 -2.82
CA ILE A 291 8.74 0.11 -3.50
C ILE A 291 8.77 -0.17 -5.01
N SER A 292 9.93 -0.27 -5.66
CA SER A 292 10.02 -0.65 -7.08
C SER A 292 10.02 -2.17 -7.31
N GLY A 293 10.64 -2.94 -6.42
CA GLY A 293 10.76 -4.40 -6.46
C GLY A 293 9.51 -5.21 -6.88
N PRO A 294 8.29 -4.87 -6.42
CA PRO A 294 7.08 -5.60 -6.79
C PRO A 294 6.83 -5.71 -8.30
N THR A 295 7.34 -4.78 -9.11
CA THR A 295 7.19 -4.86 -10.58
C THR A 295 8.09 -5.90 -11.23
N THR A 296 9.16 -6.35 -10.57
CA THR A 296 10.07 -7.38 -11.13
C THR A 296 9.45 -8.77 -11.12
N ASN A 297 8.32 -8.95 -10.43
CA ASN A 297 7.56 -10.20 -10.38
C ASN A 297 6.29 -10.13 -11.24
N ILE A 298 6.14 -9.12 -12.11
CA ILE A 298 5.13 -9.06 -13.17
C ILE A 298 5.80 -9.33 -14.52
N ASP A 299 5.27 -10.28 -15.29
CA ASP A 299 5.77 -10.60 -16.63
C ASP A 299 5.20 -9.67 -17.73
N GLN A 300 5.63 -9.87 -18.98
CA GLN A 300 5.16 -9.07 -20.12
C GLN A 300 3.70 -9.34 -20.52
N GLY A 301 3.11 -10.45 -20.09
CA GLY A 301 1.67 -10.74 -20.22
C GLY A 301 0.81 -10.11 -19.12
N GLY A 302 1.44 -9.59 -18.07
CA GLY A 302 0.76 -9.07 -16.88
C GLY A 302 0.43 -10.14 -15.83
N PHE A 303 0.98 -11.35 -15.95
CA PHE A 303 0.95 -12.33 -14.87
C PHE A 303 1.88 -11.87 -13.73
N ALA A 304 1.35 -11.81 -12.52
CA ALA A 304 2.14 -11.55 -11.33
C ALA A 304 2.43 -12.86 -10.58
N SER A 305 3.68 -13.07 -10.20
CA SER A 305 4.13 -14.19 -9.35
C SER A 305 4.19 -13.78 -7.89
N ALA A 306 3.92 -14.71 -6.97
CA ALA A 306 4.16 -14.52 -5.53
C ALA A 306 5.59 -14.03 -5.25
N SER A 307 6.59 -14.74 -5.78
CA SER A 307 8.01 -14.39 -5.65
C SER A 307 8.83 -14.77 -6.89
N PHE A 308 10.11 -14.39 -6.91
CA PHE A 308 11.10 -15.00 -7.81
C PHE A 308 12.09 -15.84 -6.98
N HIS A 309 12.39 -17.04 -7.45
CA HIS A 309 13.18 -18.05 -6.74
C HIS A 309 14.68 -17.72 -6.75
N SER A 310 15.30 -17.51 -5.58
CA SER A 310 16.70 -17.06 -5.53
C SER A 310 17.76 -18.14 -5.67
N PHE A 311 17.41 -19.43 -5.69
CA PHE A 311 18.41 -20.49 -5.82
C PHE A 311 18.98 -20.52 -7.26
N ALA A 312 20.30 -20.64 -7.36
CA ALA A 312 21.06 -20.49 -8.60
C ALA A 312 20.79 -21.59 -9.65
N ASP A 313 20.21 -22.71 -9.23
CA ASP A 313 19.74 -23.81 -10.07
C ASP A 313 18.34 -23.56 -10.67
N THR A 314 17.62 -22.54 -10.19
CA THR A 314 16.19 -22.32 -10.44
C THR A 314 15.92 -20.98 -11.13
N LEU A 315 16.36 -19.87 -10.52
CA LEU A 315 16.30 -18.48 -11.04
C LEU A 315 15.11 -18.15 -11.98
N MET A 316 13.89 -18.40 -11.50
CA MET A 316 12.64 -18.14 -12.22
C MET A 316 11.57 -17.56 -11.30
N TRP A 317 10.54 -16.94 -11.88
CA TRP A 317 9.31 -16.64 -11.16
C TRP A 317 8.61 -17.93 -10.74
N ASP A 318 7.98 -17.93 -9.56
CA ASP A 318 6.97 -18.94 -9.24
C ASP A 318 5.82 -18.87 -10.26
N ALA A 319 5.15 -20.00 -10.50
CA ALA A 319 4.06 -20.10 -11.47
C ALA A 319 2.67 -19.89 -10.85
N TYR A 320 2.58 -19.52 -9.57
CA TYR A 320 1.38 -19.01 -8.91
C TYR A 320 1.54 -17.55 -8.49
N SER A 321 0.43 -16.80 -8.53
CA SER A 321 0.37 -15.44 -7.99
C SER A 321 0.35 -15.38 -6.46
N GLY A 322 -0.04 -16.48 -5.80
CA GLY A 322 -0.10 -16.61 -4.34
C GLY A 322 -0.64 -15.37 -3.62
N ASP A 323 0.16 -14.90 -2.68
CA ASP A 323 0.00 -13.70 -1.85
C ASP A 323 0.77 -12.48 -2.40
N TYR A 324 0.93 -12.36 -3.73
CA TYR A 324 1.52 -11.18 -4.37
C TYR A 324 0.74 -9.87 -4.10
N GLY A 325 -0.58 -9.94 -3.86
CA GLY A 325 -1.46 -8.77 -3.75
C GLY A 325 -0.95 -7.66 -2.82
N PRO A 326 -0.61 -7.97 -1.55
CA PRO A 326 0.04 -7.06 -0.61
C PRO A 326 1.34 -6.42 -1.09
N ASN A 327 2.18 -7.13 -1.84
CA ASN A 327 3.39 -6.57 -2.44
C ASN A 327 3.06 -5.37 -3.36
N PHE A 328 1.98 -5.50 -4.13
CA PHE A 328 1.48 -4.46 -5.01
C PHE A 328 0.68 -3.37 -4.27
N VAL A 329 0.19 -3.63 -3.04
CA VAL A 329 -0.35 -2.58 -2.15
C VAL A 329 0.78 -1.64 -1.74
N GLY A 330 1.90 -2.16 -1.25
CA GLY A 330 3.12 -1.38 -0.96
C GLY A 330 3.58 -0.55 -2.17
N HIS A 331 3.67 -1.16 -3.35
CA HIS A 331 3.94 -0.44 -4.60
C HIS A 331 2.93 0.70 -4.86
N SER A 332 1.63 0.40 -4.78
CA SER A 332 0.55 1.35 -5.06
C SER A 332 0.53 2.55 -4.10
N LEU A 333 0.84 2.32 -2.81
CA LEU A 333 0.83 3.35 -1.77
C LEU A 333 2.12 4.18 -1.74
N GLY A 334 3.28 3.58 -2.02
CA GLY A 334 4.59 4.24 -1.91
C GLY A 334 5.15 4.86 -3.19
N MET A 335 4.81 4.33 -4.38
CA MET A 335 5.50 4.72 -5.62
C MET A 335 5.20 6.17 -6.06
N GLY A 336 6.24 6.81 -6.62
CA GLY A 336 6.25 8.18 -7.13
C GLY A 336 7.63 8.58 -7.65
N THR A 337 7.74 9.82 -8.12
CA THR A 337 9.01 10.44 -8.52
C THR A 337 9.62 11.22 -7.34
N PHE A 338 10.92 11.06 -7.06
CA PHE A 338 11.62 11.72 -5.95
C PHE A 338 12.73 12.62 -6.48
N ILE A 339 12.53 13.94 -6.40
CA ILE A 339 13.48 14.96 -6.86
C ILE A 339 14.37 15.38 -5.69
N ILE A 340 15.67 15.14 -5.84
CA ILE A 340 16.69 15.37 -4.79
C ILE A 340 17.85 16.20 -5.34
N ASN A 341 18.63 16.82 -4.45
CA ASN A 341 19.92 17.45 -4.78
C ASN A 341 21.04 16.78 -3.96
N HIS A 342 21.56 15.67 -4.47
CA HIS A 342 22.56 14.84 -3.80
C HIS A 342 23.91 15.56 -3.74
N PRO A 343 24.68 15.51 -2.63
CA PRO A 343 25.97 16.19 -2.53
C PRO A 343 26.94 15.80 -3.66
N ASP A 344 27.07 14.51 -3.95
CA ASP A 344 28.04 14.01 -4.94
C ASP A 344 27.52 13.98 -6.40
N PHE A 345 26.20 14.08 -6.61
CA PHE A 345 25.56 13.87 -7.92
C PHE A 345 24.64 15.01 -8.38
N GLY A 346 24.49 16.06 -7.57
CA GLY A 346 23.59 17.19 -7.84
C GLY A 346 22.13 16.77 -7.97
N TRP A 347 21.41 17.44 -8.89
CA TRP A 347 20.00 17.17 -9.17
C TRP A 347 19.78 15.78 -9.76
N GLN A 348 19.05 14.94 -9.03
CA GLN A 348 18.69 13.58 -9.43
C GLN A 348 17.18 13.36 -9.28
N ALA A 349 16.64 12.40 -10.02
CA ALA A 349 15.24 12.00 -9.95
C ALA A 349 15.12 10.47 -9.89
N LEU A 350 14.74 9.91 -8.73
CA LEU A 350 14.36 8.50 -8.67
C LEU A 350 12.93 8.38 -9.20
N GLY A 351 12.68 7.44 -10.10
CA GLY A 351 11.38 7.35 -10.80
C GLY A 351 11.14 8.44 -11.84
N GLY A 352 12.16 9.15 -12.32
CA GLY A 352 12.00 10.17 -13.36
C GLY A 352 13.28 10.48 -14.11
N ASN A 353 13.15 11.20 -15.22
CA ASN A 353 14.29 11.69 -16.01
C ASN A 353 14.52 13.17 -15.68
N VAL A 354 15.73 13.55 -15.25
CA VAL A 354 16.15 14.95 -15.18
C VAL A 354 16.46 15.44 -16.60
N LEU A 355 15.78 16.48 -17.06
CA LEU A 355 15.88 17.04 -18.42
C LEU A 355 16.63 18.38 -18.46
N SER A 356 16.63 19.14 -17.36
CA SER A 356 17.49 20.31 -17.15
C SER A 356 17.72 20.54 -15.67
N THR A 357 18.82 21.22 -15.34
CA THR A 357 19.21 21.56 -13.97
C THR A 357 19.42 23.06 -13.73
N SER A 358 19.40 23.87 -14.80
CA SER A 358 19.60 25.32 -14.78
C SER A 358 18.83 25.98 -15.92
N PRO A 359 18.23 27.18 -15.73
CA PRO A 359 18.05 27.85 -14.44
C PRO A 359 17.03 27.13 -13.53
N VAL A 360 16.27 26.19 -14.10
CA VAL A 360 15.23 25.41 -13.41
C VAL A 360 15.47 23.91 -13.57
N VAL A 361 15.10 23.16 -12.53
CA VAL A 361 15.18 21.71 -12.46
C VAL A 361 13.93 21.15 -13.14
N ARG A 362 14.08 20.60 -14.35
CA ARG A 362 12.98 19.96 -15.10
C ARG A 362 13.08 18.47 -14.97
N VAL A 363 12.00 17.83 -14.50
CA VAL A 363 11.91 16.38 -14.32
C VAL A 363 10.67 15.86 -15.06
N GLN A 364 10.84 14.80 -15.82
CA GLN A 364 9.75 14.03 -16.41
C GLN A 364 9.51 12.77 -15.56
N PRO A 365 8.36 12.66 -14.86
CA PRO A 365 7.97 11.44 -14.16
C PRO A 365 7.94 10.23 -15.09
N ARG A 366 8.59 9.15 -14.65
CA ARG A 366 8.68 7.85 -15.33
C ARG A 366 8.33 6.67 -14.42
N ASP A 367 8.02 6.93 -13.15
CA ASP A 367 7.45 5.94 -12.25
C ASP A 367 6.15 5.36 -12.80
N THR A 368 5.82 4.14 -12.37
CA THR A 368 4.71 3.35 -12.91
C THR A 368 3.35 4.02 -12.73
N LEU A 369 3.18 4.86 -11.70
CA LEU A 369 1.89 5.46 -11.37
C LEU A 369 1.76 6.87 -11.96
N ARG A 370 2.85 7.65 -11.93
CA ARG A 370 2.95 9.10 -12.19
C ARG A 370 1.97 9.93 -11.35
N ARG A 371 1.66 9.42 -10.14
CA ARG A 371 0.65 9.99 -9.22
C ARG A 371 1.24 10.84 -8.09
N ARG A 372 2.52 10.68 -7.77
CA ARG A 372 3.18 11.33 -6.63
C ARG A 372 4.52 11.92 -7.05
N VAL A 373 4.83 13.11 -6.57
CA VAL A 373 6.14 13.74 -6.69
C VAL A 373 6.57 14.30 -5.35
N PHE A 374 7.71 13.84 -4.84
CA PHE A 374 8.35 14.42 -3.66
C PHE A 374 9.51 15.32 -4.09
N ILE A 375 9.60 16.51 -3.48
CA ILE A 375 10.68 17.47 -3.72
C ILE A 375 11.42 17.68 -2.40
N SER A 376 12.54 16.96 -2.23
CA SER A 376 13.33 16.92 -0.98
C SER A 376 13.71 18.32 -0.49
N PRO A 377 14.27 19.23 -1.33
CA PRO A 377 14.64 20.59 -0.91
C PRO A 377 13.47 21.49 -0.49
N LEU A 378 12.22 21.04 -0.68
CA LEU A 378 11.02 21.70 -0.17
C LEU A 378 10.33 20.92 0.97
N GLY A 379 10.67 19.64 1.21
CA GLY A 379 9.97 18.79 2.17
C GLY A 379 8.50 18.55 1.81
N THR A 380 8.17 18.65 0.51
CA THR A 380 6.79 18.69 0.02
C THR A 380 6.48 17.49 -0.87
N LEU A 381 5.38 16.81 -0.55
CA LEU A 381 4.77 15.75 -1.34
C LEU A 381 3.57 16.31 -2.14
N LEU A 382 3.59 16.11 -3.45
CA LEU A 382 2.54 16.46 -4.39
C LEU A 382 1.86 15.16 -4.84
N SER A 383 0.54 15.02 -4.64
CA SER A 383 -0.21 13.80 -4.96
C SER A 383 -1.46 14.09 -5.79
N LEU A 384 -1.76 13.22 -6.77
CA LEU A 384 -2.93 13.34 -7.63
C LEU A 384 -4.01 12.30 -7.31
N ASP A 385 -5.12 12.75 -6.73
CA ASP A 385 -6.35 11.96 -6.57
C ASP A 385 -6.96 11.63 -7.96
N ALA A 386 -6.86 12.57 -8.90
CA ALA A 386 -7.27 12.41 -10.30
C ALA A 386 -6.21 13.02 -11.25
N GLY A 387 -5.98 12.35 -12.38
CA GLY A 387 -4.95 12.71 -13.37
C GLY A 387 -3.56 12.13 -13.07
N ALA A 388 -2.59 12.42 -13.93
CA ALA A 388 -1.19 11.99 -13.79
C ALA A 388 -0.22 13.13 -14.14
N PHE A 389 0.97 13.15 -13.53
CA PHE A 389 2.03 14.10 -13.85
C PHE A 389 2.78 13.73 -15.13
N SER A 390 3.09 14.72 -15.96
CA SER A 390 3.86 14.55 -17.22
C SER A 390 5.16 15.37 -17.24
N MET A 391 5.19 16.50 -16.52
CA MET A 391 6.36 17.36 -16.37
C MET A 391 6.30 18.08 -15.02
N ILE A 392 7.45 18.20 -14.37
CA ILE A 392 7.66 18.99 -13.15
C ILE A 392 8.79 19.98 -13.45
N THR A 393 8.59 21.25 -13.13
CA THR A 393 9.61 22.30 -13.25
C THR A 393 9.75 22.98 -11.90
N PHE A 394 10.84 22.73 -11.20
CA PHE A 394 11.15 23.32 -9.90
C PHE A 394 12.20 24.43 -10.08
N ASP A 395 11.90 25.61 -9.56
CA ASP A 395 12.83 26.73 -9.46
C ASP A 395 13.42 26.77 -8.03
N PRO A 396 14.71 26.42 -7.83
CA PRO A 396 15.32 26.44 -6.51
C PRO A 396 15.58 27.86 -5.96
N THR A 397 15.54 28.89 -6.80
CA THR A 397 15.74 30.30 -6.41
C THR A 397 14.45 30.92 -5.88
N THR A 398 13.33 30.79 -6.61
CA THR A 398 12.02 31.28 -6.14
C THR A 398 11.28 30.28 -5.25
N LYS A 399 11.78 29.04 -5.16
CA LYS A 399 11.14 27.88 -4.52
C LYS A 399 9.80 27.47 -5.14
N SER A 400 9.45 28.01 -6.31
CA SER A 400 8.20 27.74 -7.01
C SER A 400 8.24 26.43 -7.82
N VAL A 401 7.07 25.83 -8.04
CA VAL A 401 6.94 24.55 -8.77
C VAL A 401 5.84 24.67 -9.82
N SER A 402 6.17 24.52 -11.10
CA SER A 402 5.19 24.38 -12.18
C SER A 402 4.99 22.90 -12.54
N LEU A 403 3.72 22.51 -12.65
CA LEU A 403 3.27 21.13 -12.81
C LEU A 403 2.45 21.02 -14.09
N THR A 404 2.81 20.09 -14.98
CA THR A 404 1.96 19.71 -16.11
C THR A 404 1.27 18.38 -15.82
N ILE A 405 -0.06 18.43 -15.76
CA ILE A 405 -0.94 17.31 -15.39
C ILE A 405 -1.76 16.92 -16.63
N VAL A 406 -1.93 15.61 -16.83
CA VAL A 406 -2.69 15.02 -17.94
C VAL A 406 -3.81 14.12 -17.40
N PRO A 407 -4.90 13.86 -18.17
CA PRO A 407 -6.03 13.03 -17.71
C PRO A 407 -5.66 11.60 -17.33
N ALA A 408 -4.68 11.00 -18.01
CA ALA A 408 -4.18 9.64 -17.77
C ALA A 408 -2.67 9.57 -18.05
N ALA A 409 -1.97 8.56 -17.52
CA ALA A 409 -0.54 8.39 -17.74
C ALA A 409 -0.24 7.92 -19.17
N GLU A 410 0.71 8.59 -19.84
CA GLU A 410 1.27 8.16 -21.12
C GLU A 410 1.84 6.74 -21.02
N GLY A 411 1.39 5.83 -21.88
CA GLY A 411 1.77 4.42 -21.86
C GLY A 411 0.78 3.48 -21.15
N ALA A 412 -0.30 4.01 -20.55
CA ALA A 412 -1.37 3.22 -19.93
C ALA A 412 -2.68 3.30 -20.76
N PRO A 413 -2.76 2.63 -21.94
CA PRO A 413 -3.86 2.81 -22.89
C PRO A 413 -5.24 2.31 -22.38
N SER A 414 -5.25 1.46 -21.35
CA SER A 414 -6.48 0.98 -20.71
C SER A 414 -6.93 1.84 -19.53
N ALA A 415 -6.14 2.84 -19.11
CA ALA A 415 -6.47 3.73 -18.01
C ALA A 415 -7.46 4.81 -18.45
N ALA A 416 -8.48 5.06 -17.62
CA ALA A 416 -9.49 6.06 -17.88
C ALA A 416 -8.94 7.49 -17.72
N SER A 417 -9.30 8.38 -18.65
CA SER A 417 -9.07 9.81 -18.54
C SER A 417 -9.83 10.40 -17.35
N ALA A 418 -9.12 11.09 -16.46
CA ALA A 418 -9.74 11.89 -15.40
C ALA A 418 -10.55 13.06 -15.99
N PRO A 419 -11.69 13.44 -15.39
CA PRO A 419 -12.48 14.59 -15.84
C PRO A 419 -11.77 15.92 -15.59
N HIS A 420 -10.92 15.98 -14.56
CA HIS A 420 -10.09 17.11 -14.16
C HIS A 420 -8.94 16.56 -13.27
N GLY A 421 -7.87 17.33 -13.08
CA GLY A 421 -6.85 17.02 -12.08
C GLY A 421 -7.37 17.30 -10.66
N ARG A 422 -7.02 16.46 -9.68
CA ARG A 422 -7.26 16.74 -8.25
C ARG A 422 -5.94 16.64 -7.48
N LEU A 423 -5.35 17.79 -7.15
CA LEU A 423 -4.01 17.90 -6.57
C LEU A 423 -4.07 18.13 -5.06
N VAL A 424 -3.48 17.21 -4.29
CA VAL A 424 -3.17 17.36 -2.87
C VAL A 424 -1.71 17.82 -2.74
N VAL A 425 -1.46 18.77 -1.83
CA VAL A 425 -0.13 19.28 -1.49
C VAL A 425 0.06 19.09 0.01
N SER A 426 1.10 18.35 0.41
CA SER A 426 1.38 18.01 1.80
C SER A 426 2.82 18.36 2.17
N GLN A 427 3.01 19.06 3.29
CA GLN A 427 4.32 19.26 3.91
C GLN A 427 4.63 18.02 4.77
N THR A 428 5.68 17.28 4.45
CA THR A 428 6.07 16.05 5.18
C THR A 428 7.33 16.21 6.02
N ALA A 429 8.17 17.20 5.69
CA ALA A 429 9.34 17.65 6.45
C ALA A 429 9.33 19.18 6.63
N LEU A 430 9.82 19.68 7.77
CA LEU A 430 9.90 21.12 8.06
C LEU A 430 11.24 21.70 7.56
N ILE A 431 11.26 22.21 6.33
CA ILE A 431 12.48 22.80 5.74
C ILE A 431 12.57 24.31 6.04
N PRO A 432 13.71 24.82 6.54
CA PRO A 432 13.90 26.25 6.82
C PRO A 432 13.59 27.15 5.62
N ASN A 433 12.84 28.23 5.88
CA ASN A 433 12.39 29.20 4.88
C ASN A 433 11.62 28.58 3.70
N VAL A 434 10.92 27.45 3.91
CA VAL A 434 9.90 26.90 3.01
C VAL A 434 8.53 27.09 3.65
N ARG A 435 7.49 27.23 2.83
CA ARG A 435 6.09 27.26 3.24
C ARG A 435 5.32 26.22 2.44
N LEU A 436 4.19 25.75 2.98
CA LEU A 436 3.28 24.87 2.24
C LEU A 436 2.81 25.57 0.96
N LEU A 437 3.29 25.05 -0.18
CA LEU A 437 3.01 25.56 -1.52
C LEU A 437 1.51 25.66 -1.81
N LYS A 438 1.08 26.72 -2.49
CA LYS A 438 -0.32 26.90 -2.94
C LYS A 438 -0.39 27.31 -4.42
N PRO A 439 -1.48 26.98 -5.14
CA PRO A 439 -1.68 27.48 -6.49
C PRO A 439 -1.63 29.01 -6.57
N SER A 440 -0.80 29.54 -7.48
CA SER A 440 -0.64 30.99 -7.67
C SER A 440 -1.82 31.66 -8.39
N LYS A 441 -2.78 30.84 -8.87
CA LYS A 441 -4.08 31.27 -9.42
C LYS A 441 -5.20 30.68 -8.56
N PRO A 442 -6.33 31.38 -8.37
CA PRO A 442 -7.49 30.84 -7.68
C PRO A 442 -7.97 29.53 -8.32
N LEU A 443 -8.12 28.49 -7.50
CA LEU A 443 -8.73 27.21 -7.82
C LEU A 443 -9.70 26.84 -6.68
N THR A 444 -10.68 25.99 -6.95
CA THR A 444 -11.54 25.44 -5.89
C THR A 444 -10.85 24.26 -5.19
N GLN A 445 -11.10 24.10 -3.89
CA GLN A 445 -10.79 22.86 -3.18
C GLN A 445 -12.06 22.02 -3.05
N ASP A 446 -11.89 20.71 -3.25
CA ASP A 446 -12.92 19.68 -3.05
C ASP A 446 -12.26 18.50 -2.34
N ALA A 447 -12.76 18.14 -1.16
CA ALA A 447 -12.16 17.21 -0.20
C ALA A 447 -10.62 17.35 -0.09
N GLY A 448 -10.18 18.56 0.26
CA GLY A 448 -8.77 18.94 0.44
C GLY A 448 -7.94 19.07 -0.85
N ALA A 449 -8.35 18.47 -1.96
CA ALA A 449 -7.64 18.53 -3.23
C ALA A 449 -8.04 19.76 -4.05
N TRP A 450 -7.07 20.44 -4.67
CA TRP A 450 -7.30 21.51 -5.64
C TRP A 450 -7.82 20.92 -6.96
N VAL A 451 -8.97 21.40 -7.43
CA VAL A 451 -9.57 21.00 -8.70
C VAL A 451 -8.92 21.79 -9.83
N ILE A 452 -8.32 21.08 -10.78
CA ILE A 452 -7.53 21.63 -11.88
C ILE A 452 -8.21 21.25 -13.21
N PRO A 453 -8.92 22.18 -13.87
CA PRO A 453 -9.60 21.89 -15.14
C PRO A 453 -8.58 21.67 -16.27
N PHE A 454 -8.83 20.67 -17.11
CA PHE A 454 -8.03 20.42 -18.31
C PHE A 454 -8.47 21.32 -19.47
N SER A 455 -7.50 21.78 -20.25
CA SER A 455 -7.68 22.44 -21.55
C SER A 455 -6.87 21.69 -22.61
N SER A 456 -7.50 21.35 -23.74
CA SER A 456 -6.87 20.57 -24.82
C SER A 456 -6.10 19.33 -24.36
N GLY A 457 -6.65 18.59 -23.39
CA GLY A 457 -6.07 17.33 -22.89
C GLY A 457 -4.92 17.47 -21.88
N SER A 458 -4.64 18.67 -21.34
CA SER A 458 -3.65 18.87 -20.28
C SER A 458 -4.01 20.05 -19.37
N ALA A 459 -3.28 20.24 -18.28
CA ALA A 459 -3.34 21.45 -17.46
C ALA A 459 -1.95 21.81 -16.93
N THR A 460 -1.69 23.11 -16.79
CA THR A 460 -0.50 23.64 -16.13
C THR A 460 -0.90 24.46 -14.92
N VAL A 461 -0.42 24.08 -13.74
CA VAL A 461 -0.57 24.86 -12.49
C VAL A 461 0.81 25.22 -11.97
N THR A 462 0.96 26.44 -11.45
CA THR A 462 2.17 26.87 -10.76
C THR A 462 1.85 27.04 -9.28
N LEU A 463 2.72 26.52 -8.42
CA LEU A 463 2.65 26.63 -6.98
C LEU A 463 3.75 27.53 -6.44
N THR A 464 3.44 28.27 -5.38
CA THR A 464 4.30 29.24 -4.67
C THR A 464 3.99 29.24 -3.17
#